data_AF-A0A7J5BMR5-F1
#
_entry.id   AF-A0A7J5BMR5-F1
#
_cell.length_a   1.000
_cell.length_b   1.000
_cell.length_c   1.000
_cell.angle_alpha   90.00
_cell.angle_beta   90.00
_cell.angle_gamma   90.00
#
_symmetry.space_group_name_H-M   'P 1'
#
loop_
_entity.id
_entity.type
_entity.pdbx_description
1 polymer ?
#
loop_
_entity_poly.entity_id
_entity_poly.type
_entity_poly.pdbx_seq_one_letter_code
_entity_poly.pdbx_strand_id
1 'polypeptide(L)'
;MDVQVRSSPAADAAARPRVVVLVNPRAGTGIGGELSTGAQLAGFELDVVVLRASTADALARRARAEIARGVDALVVQGGDGMVHLGVGLVAGTAVPLGIVPTGSGNDFARAAGIPRRDPGRAVESIVRALRDPAAGVRRVDAMRVTVEGRTVWAANSVNIGFDSVVNRRANE
;
A
#
# COMPACT_ATOMS: atom_id res chain seq x y z
N MET A 1 5.76 50.60 15.24
CA MET A 1 6.46 49.30 15.27
C MET A 1 5.36 48.26 15.27
N ASP A 2 4.81 48.00 14.10
CA ASP A 2 3.56 47.26 13.93
C ASP A 2 3.83 45.77 13.78
N VAL A 3 3.30 45.01 14.75
CA VAL A 3 3.23 43.56 14.71
C VAL A 3 2.04 43.17 13.83
N GLN A 4 2.31 42.70 12.61
CA GLN A 4 1.29 42.04 11.80
C GLN A 4 1.16 40.58 12.21
N VAL A 5 0.13 40.29 13.02
CA VAL A 5 -0.41 38.95 13.18
C VAL A 5 -1.10 38.57 11.88
N ARG A 6 -0.47 37.73 11.06
CA ARG A 6 -1.15 37.06 9.96
C ARG A 6 -2.00 35.95 10.56
N SER A 7 -3.30 36.18 10.63
CA SER A 7 -4.29 35.14 10.91
C SER A 7 -4.11 34.00 9.90
N SER A 8 -3.75 32.82 10.41
CA SER A 8 -3.74 31.57 9.65
C SER A 8 -5.12 31.33 9.05
N PRO A 9 -5.24 30.88 7.80
CA PRO A 9 -6.55 30.52 7.26
C PRO A 9 -7.14 29.44 8.15
N ALA A 10 -8.40 29.65 8.54
CA ALA A 10 -9.20 28.75 9.35
C ALA A 10 -9.00 27.31 8.85
N ALA A 11 -8.74 26.39 9.77
CA ALA A 11 -8.72 24.96 9.49
C ALA A 11 -10.07 24.60 8.85
N ASP A 12 -10.04 24.39 7.55
CA ASP A 12 -11.16 23.97 6.74
C ASP A 12 -11.71 22.67 7.35
N ALA A 13 -13.04 22.49 7.35
CA ALA A 13 -13.68 21.32 7.95
C ALA A 13 -12.95 20.04 7.50
N ALA A 14 -12.38 19.29 8.45
CA ALA A 14 -11.30 18.35 8.20
C ALA A 14 -11.59 17.44 6.99
N ALA A 15 -10.89 17.69 5.87
CA ALA A 15 -11.02 16.88 4.68
C ALA A 15 -10.73 15.42 5.04
N ARG A 16 -11.61 14.52 4.59
CA ARG A 16 -11.49 13.09 4.86
C ARG A 16 -10.17 12.58 4.28
N PRO A 17 -9.34 11.83 5.04
CA PRO A 17 -8.11 11.30 4.50
C PRO A 17 -8.38 10.42 3.28
N ARG A 18 -7.61 10.66 2.22
CA ARG A 18 -7.75 10.01 0.92
C ARG A 18 -6.86 8.79 0.83
N VAL A 19 -7.47 7.63 0.65
CA VAL A 19 -6.80 6.33 0.63
C VAL A 19 -7.03 5.62 -0.69
N VAL A 20 -5.95 5.22 -1.35
CA VAL A 20 -6.03 4.39 -2.56
C VAL A 20 -5.78 2.94 -2.18
N VAL A 21 -6.70 2.05 -2.54
CA VAL A 21 -6.59 0.61 -2.27
C VAL A 21 -6.33 -0.14 -3.58
N LEU A 22 -5.19 -0.82 -3.66
CA LEU A 22 -4.87 -1.72 -4.78
C LEU A 22 -5.31 -3.13 -4.43
N VAL A 23 -6.17 -3.72 -5.24
CA VAL A 23 -6.67 -5.09 -5.07
C VAL A 23 -6.20 -5.93 -6.25
N ASN A 24 -5.54 -7.06 -5.96
CA ASN A 24 -5.25 -8.05 -6.99
C ASN A 24 -6.48 -8.94 -7.22
N PRO A 25 -7.15 -8.90 -8.39
CA PRO A 25 -8.31 -9.74 -8.67
C PRO A 25 -7.99 -11.24 -8.82
N ARG A 26 -6.70 -11.61 -8.81
CA ARG A 26 -6.24 -13.01 -8.86
C ARG A 26 -5.84 -13.56 -7.48
N ALA A 27 -5.80 -12.72 -6.44
CA ALA A 27 -5.35 -13.13 -5.12
C ALA A 27 -6.51 -13.71 -4.29
N GLY A 28 -6.68 -15.04 -4.38
CA GLY A 28 -7.50 -15.81 -3.43
C GLY A 28 -9.01 -15.58 -3.56
N THR A 29 -9.65 -16.39 -4.42
CA THR A 29 -11.11 -16.51 -4.56
C THR A 29 -11.77 -17.23 -3.37
N GLY A 30 -11.39 -16.85 -2.14
CA GLY A 30 -12.10 -17.24 -0.93
C GLY A 30 -13.39 -16.45 -0.81
N ILE A 31 -14.50 -17.15 -0.57
CA ILE A 31 -15.87 -16.64 -0.48
C ILE A 31 -15.91 -15.43 0.48
N GLY A 32 -16.04 -14.22 -0.06
CA GLY A 32 -16.32 -12.98 0.69
C GLY A 32 -15.18 -11.96 0.93
N GLY A 33 -13.94 -12.21 0.49
CA GLY A 33 -12.77 -11.41 0.91
C GLY A 33 -12.36 -10.19 0.05
N GLU A 34 -12.73 -10.11 -1.22
CA GLU A 34 -12.19 -9.10 -2.16
C GLU A 34 -12.94 -7.75 -2.16
N LEU A 35 -14.18 -7.71 -1.65
CA LEU A 35 -15.01 -6.48 -1.55
C LEU A 35 -14.89 -5.81 -0.16
N SER A 36 -14.16 -6.41 0.78
CA SER A 36 -14.20 -6.00 2.19
C SER A 36 -13.28 -4.84 2.54
N THR A 37 -12.01 -4.79 2.08
CA THR A 37 -11.07 -3.76 2.56
C THR A 37 -11.52 -2.35 2.20
N GLY A 38 -11.88 -2.11 0.94
CA GLY A 38 -12.34 -0.80 0.50
C GLY A 38 -13.63 -0.37 1.22
N ALA A 39 -14.59 -1.29 1.35
CA ALA A 39 -15.85 -1.03 2.05
C ALA A 39 -15.64 -0.81 3.56
N GLN A 40 -14.77 -1.60 4.21
CA GLN A 40 -14.41 -1.42 5.61
C GLN A 40 -13.75 -0.07 5.84
N LEU A 41 -12.75 0.29 5.03
CA LEU A 41 -12.09 1.60 5.11
C LEU A 41 -13.08 2.75 4.89
N ALA A 42 -14.01 2.63 3.92
CA ALA A 42 -15.03 3.64 3.67
C ALA A 42 -15.98 3.81 4.87
N GLY A 43 -16.19 2.75 5.66
CA GLY A 43 -16.94 2.80 6.92
C GLY A 43 -16.30 3.65 8.02
N PHE A 44 -15.04 4.06 7.87
CA PHE A 44 -14.31 4.92 8.82
C PHE A 44 -14.22 6.39 8.39
N GLU A 45 -15.11 6.84 7.50
CA GLU A 45 -15.16 8.21 6.97
C GLU A 45 -13.91 8.63 6.18
N LEU A 46 -13.33 7.69 5.44
CA LEU A 46 -12.20 7.92 4.54
C LEU A 46 -12.70 8.16 3.10
N ASP A 47 -11.99 8.96 2.32
CA ASP A 47 -12.19 9.03 0.87
C ASP A 47 -11.42 7.87 0.22
N VAL A 48 -12.13 6.79 -0.13
CA VAL A 48 -11.50 5.54 -0.56
C VAL A 48 -11.65 5.32 -2.07
N VAL A 49 -10.53 5.21 -2.77
CA VAL A 49 -10.48 4.84 -4.18
C VAL A 49 -9.95 3.42 -4.32
N VAL A 50 -10.81 2.48 -4.74
CA VAL A 50 -10.42 1.09 -4.99
C VAL A 50 -10.01 0.91 -6.44
N LEU A 51 -8.77 0.48 -6.67
CA LEU A 51 -8.23 0.22 -8.00
C LEU A 51 -8.05 -1.29 -8.24
N ARG A 52 -8.48 -1.71 -9.42
CA ARG A 52 -8.29 -3.06 -9.98
C ARG A 52 -7.79 -2.95 -11.41
N ALA A 53 -7.01 -3.93 -11.86
CA ALA A 53 -6.62 -4.07 -13.26
C ALA A 53 -6.28 -5.53 -13.59
N SER A 54 -6.27 -5.86 -14.88
CA SER A 54 -5.93 -7.20 -15.38
C SER A 54 -4.43 -7.53 -15.32
N THR A 55 -3.58 -6.51 -15.22
CA THR A 55 -2.11 -6.64 -15.12
C THR A 55 -1.55 -5.74 -14.03
N ALA A 56 -0.40 -6.13 -13.46
CA ALA A 56 0.30 -5.34 -12.45
C ALA A 56 0.72 -3.96 -13.01
N ASP A 57 1.19 -3.89 -14.26
CA ASP A 57 1.58 -2.63 -14.89
C ASP A 57 0.40 -1.66 -15.06
N ALA A 58 -0.76 -2.18 -15.47
CA ALA A 58 -1.97 -1.36 -15.59
C ALA A 58 -2.42 -0.84 -14.22
N LEU A 59 -2.33 -1.67 -13.18
CA LEU A 59 -2.63 -1.26 -11.81
C LEU A 59 -1.63 -0.20 -11.31
N ALA A 60 -0.34 -0.39 -11.56
CA ALA A 60 0.71 0.56 -11.22
C ALA A 60 0.49 1.92 -11.87
N ARG A 61 0.13 1.96 -13.17
CA ARG A 61 -0.17 3.22 -13.88
C ARG A 61 -1.35 3.96 -13.25
N ARG A 62 -2.43 3.27 -12.93
CA ARG A 62 -3.61 3.87 -12.27
C ARG A 62 -3.24 4.38 -10.87
N ALA A 63 -2.50 3.60 -10.10
CA ALA A 63 -2.04 3.99 -8.76
C ALA A 63 -1.18 5.26 -8.80
N ARG A 64 -0.22 5.35 -9.74
CA ARG A 64 0.61 6.56 -9.91
C ARG A 64 -0.23 7.80 -10.22
N ALA A 65 -1.26 7.67 -11.06
CA ALA A 65 -2.15 8.78 -11.37
C ALA A 65 -2.89 9.29 -10.13
N GLU A 66 -3.35 8.39 -9.25
CA GLU A 66 -4.00 8.79 -8.01
C GLU A 66 -3.03 9.36 -6.97
N ILE A 67 -1.83 8.79 -6.83
CA ILE A 67 -0.77 9.32 -5.96
C ILE A 67 -0.39 10.74 -6.38
N ALA A 68 -0.28 11.00 -7.70
CA ALA A 68 0.03 12.32 -8.22
C ALA A 68 -1.05 13.38 -7.92
N ARG A 69 -2.29 12.97 -7.65
CA ARG A 69 -3.38 13.85 -7.21
C ARG A 69 -3.36 14.17 -5.71
N GLY A 70 -2.45 13.55 -4.95
CA GLY A 70 -2.37 13.64 -3.50
C GLY A 70 -3.19 12.53 -2.83
N VAL A 71 -2.54 11.76 -1.98
CA VAL A 71 -3.13 10.69 -1.16
C VAL A 71 -2.47 10.68 0.21
N ASP A 72 -3.23 10.32 1.23
CA ASP A 72 -2.74 10.17 2.61
C ASP A 72 -2.18 8.77 2.87
N ALA A 73 -2.62 7.76 2.11
CA ALA A 73 -2.04 6.42 2.12
C ALA A 73 -2.30 5.65 0.83
N LEU A 74 -1.37 4.74 0.51
CA LEU A 74 -1.59 3.65 -0.42
C LEU A 74 -1.79 2.36 0.38
N VAL A 75 -2.86 1.62 0.13
CA VAL A 75 -3.12 0.32 0.75
C VAL A 75 -3.05 -0.76 -0.31
N VAL A 76 -2.38 -1.87 -0.01
CA VAL A 76 -2.36 -3.05 -0.88
C VAL A 76 -3.08 -4.21 -0.20
N GLN A 77 -4.01 -4.84 -0.92
CA GLN A 77 -4.67 -6.07 -0.52
C GLN A 77 -4.13 -7.23 -1.38
N GLY A 78 -3.46 -8.19 -0.75
CA GLY A 78 -2.91 -9.35 -1.45
C GLY A 78 -1.74 -10.00 -0.71
N GLY A 79 -0.93 -10.75 -1.46
CA GLY A 79 0.32 -11.36 -1.00
C GLY A 79 1.56 -10.49 -1.29
N ASP A 80 2.74 -11.11 -1.22
CA ASP A 80 4.02 -10.41 -1.36
C ASP A 80 4.22 -9.70 -2.71
N GLY A 81 3.61 -10.20 -3.78
CA GLY A 81 3.61 -9.50 -5.08
C GLY A 81 2.89 -8.15 -5.05
N MET A 82 1.82 -8.04 -4.26
CA MET A 82 1.11 -6.77 -4.08
C MET A 82 1.89 -5.83 -3.15
N VAL A 83 2.54 -6.37 -2.13
CA VAL A 83 3.48 -5.60 -1.30
C VAL A 83 4.63 -5.07 -2.13
N HIS A 84 5.24 -5.89 -2.99
CA HIS A 84 6.30 -5.47 -3.90
C HIS A 84 5.85 -4.33 -4.83
N LEU A 85 4.65 -4.45 -5.42
CA LEU A 85 4.05 -3.37 -6.21
C LEU A 85 3.88 -2.09 -5.40
N GLY A 86 3.32 -2.18 -4.19
CA GLY A 86 3.13 -1.03 -3.29
C GLY A 86 4.45 -0.34 -2.92
N VAL A 87 5.46 -1.12 -2.54
CA VAL A 87 6.82 -0.62 -2.25
C VAL A 87 7.39 0.13 -3.46
N GLY A 88 7.27 -0.44 -4.66
CA GLY A 88 7.73 0.21 -5.89
C GLY A 88 7.02 1.53 -6.21
N LEU A 89 5.83 1.77 -5.65
CA LEU A 89 5.07 3.00 -5.85
C LEU A 89 5.36 4.08 -4.81
N VAL A 90 5.66 3.69 -3.56
CA VAL A 90 5.83 4.66 -2.46
C VAL A 90 7.26 4.83 -1.96
N ALA A 91 8.19 3.95 -2.33
CA ALA A 91 9.57 4.05 -1.88
C ALA A 91 10.20 5.39 -2.29
N GLY A 92 10.82 6.07 -1.33
CA GLY A 92 11.38 7.42 -1.52
C GLY A 92 10.34 8.54 -1.48
N THR A 93 9.08 8.27 -1.15
CA THR A 93 8.02 9.26 -0.97
C THR A 93 7.59 9.36 0.50
N ALA A 94 6.77 10.36 0.84
CA ALA A 94 6.15 10.48 2.16
C ALA A 94 4.85 9.67 2.29
N VAL A 95 4.35 9.05 1.20
CA VAL A 95 3.09 8.30 1.20
C VAL A 95 3.30 6.98 1.96
N PRO A 96 2.60 6.74 3.08
CA PRO A 96 2.71 5.48 3.81
C PRO A 96 2.04 4.33 3.04
N LEU A 97 2.58 3.12 3.22
CA LEU A 97 2.02 1.88 2.68
C LEU A 97 1.27 1.11 3.78
N GLY A 98 -0.04 0.95 3.61
CA GLY A 98 -0.85 0.00 4.36
C GLY A 98 -0.89 -1.37 3.68
N ILE A 99 -0.88 -2.45 4.45
CA ILE A 99 -0.87 -3.81 3.92
C ILE A 99 -2.00 -4.59 4.57
N VAL A 100 -2.90 -5.12 3.74
CA VAL A 100 -3.95 -6.06 4.13
C VAL A 100 -3.59 -7.43 3.55
N PRO A 101 -2.95 -8.31 4.34
CA PRO A 101 -2.42 -9.58 3.86
C PRO A 101 -3.56 -10.57 3.57
N THR A 102 -3.76 -10.90 2.29
CA THR A 102 -4.74 -11.90 1.85
C THR A 102 -4.12 -12.98 0.95
N GLY A 103 -2.80 -12.98 0.79
CA GLY A 103 -2.06 -14.04 0.10
C GLY A 103 -1.81 -15.27 0.98
N SER A 104 -1.19 -16.30 0.39
CA SER A 104 -0.81 -17.54 1.09
C SER A 104 0.49 -17.42 1.90
N GLY A 105 1.51 -16.74 1.35
CA GLY A 105 2.83 -16.54 1.99
C GLY A 105 2.84 -15.38 2.99
N ASN A 106 2.58 -14.16 2.49
CA ASN A 106 2.58 -12.91 3.27
C ASN A 106 3.86 -12.74 4.12
N ASP A 107 5.01 -13.04 3.52
CA ASP A 107 6.30 -13.05 4.19
C ASP A 107 6.67 -11.67 4.73
N PHE A 108 6.44 -10.61 3.94
CA PHE A 108 6.70 -9.25 4.42
C PHE A 108 5.80 -8.90 5.61
N ALA A 109 4.51 -9.21 5.52
CA ALA A 109 3.57 -8.95 6.62
C ALA A 109 3.97 -9.72 7.90
N ARG A 110 4.47 -10.96 7.74
CA ARG A 110 4.99 -11.77 8.86
C ARG A 110 6.20 -11.09 9.50
N ALA A 111 7.19 -10.68 8.72
CA ALA A 111 8.39 -10.02 9.23
C ALA A 111 8.08 -8.65 9.87
N ALA A 112 7.12 -7.91 9.32
CA ALA A 112 6.70 -6.61 9.82
C ALA A 112 5.82 -6.67 11.07
N GLY A 113 5.32 -7.86 11.45
CA GLY A 113 4.40 -8.05 12.57
C GLY A 113 2.95 -7.65 12.27
N ILE A 114 2.57 -7.60 11.00
CA ILE A 114 1.22 -7.25 10.56
C ILE A 114 0.29 -8.46 10.75
N PRO A 115 -0.93 -8.30 11.31
CA PRO A 115 -1.88 -9.40 11.47
C PRO A 115 -2.21 -10.08 10.13
N ARG A 116 -1.97 -11.41 10.03
CA ARG A 116 -2.18 -12.18 8.79
C ARG A 116 -3.43 -13.07 8.77
N ARG A 117 -4.01 -13.36 9.95
CA ARG A 117 -5.17 -14.26 10.09
C ARG A 117 -6.50 -13.49 10.13
N ASP A 118 -6.44 -12.18 10.29
CA ASP A 118 -7.59 -11.30 10.40
C ASP A 118 -7.31 -10.02 9.59
N PRO A 119 -7.81 -9.94 8.35
CA PRO A 119 -7.69 -8.74 7.51
C PRO A 119 -8.32 -7.50 8.15
N GLY A 120 -9.37 -7.65 8.96
CA GLY A 120 -10.05 -6.54 9.64
C GLY A 120 -9.13 -5.85 10.64
N ARG A 121 -8.31 -6.62 11.38
CA ARG A 121 -7.27 -6.06 12.28
C ARG A 121 -6.21 -5.25 11.54
N ALA A 122 -5.87 -5.63 10.31
CA ALA A 122 -4.97 -4.86 9.47
C ALA A 122 -5.61 -3.53 9.06
N VAL A 123 -6.89 -3.54 8.68
CA VAL A 123 -7.68 -2.33 8.38
C VAL A 123 -7.76 -1.41 9.59
N GLU A 124 -8.10 -1.92 10.77
CA GLU A 124 -8.14 -1.14 12.03
C GLU A 124 -6.79 -0.46 12.31
N SER A 125 -5.68 -1.17 12.08
CA SER A 125 -4.33 -0.63 12.28
C SER A 125 -4.01 0.50 11.31
N ILE A 126 -4.42 0.38 10.04
CA ILE A 126 -4.28 1.43 9.02
C ILE A 126 -5.10 2.66 9.41
N VAL A 127 -6.37 2.48 9.81
CA VAL A 127 -7.25 3.58 10.23
C VAL A 127 -6.67 4.29 11.46
N ARG A 128 -6.16 3.54 12.43
CA ARG A 128 -5.50 4.12 13.61
C ARG A 128 -4.29 4.97 13.22
N ALA A 129 -3.43 4.47 12.33
CA ALA A 129 -2.25 5.20 11.87
C ALA A 129 -2.60 6.48 11.08
N LEU A 130 -3.72 6.49 10.35
CA LEU A 130 -4.22 7.69 9.65
C LEU A 130 -4.79 8.74 10.61
N ARG A 131 -5.47 8.30 11.68
CA ARG A 131 -6.11 9.20 12.65
C ARG A 131 -5.16 9.75 13.70
N ASP A 132 -4.17 8.95 14.07
CA ASP A 132 -3.17 9.29 15.07
C ASP A 132 -1.77 9.08 14.48
N PRO A 133 -1.12 10.14 13.97
CA PRO A 133 0.24 10.05 13.47
C PRO A 133 1.25 9.57 14.52
N ALA A 134 0.96 9.77 15.82
CA ALA A 134 1.78 9.25 16.91
C ALA A 134 1.55 7.75 17.17
N ALA A 135 0.44 7.17 16.70
CA ALA A 135 0.23 5.72 16.66
C ALA A 135 1.12 5.01 15.61
N GLY A 136 1.80 5.78 14.76
CA GLY A 136 3.11 5.45 14.19
C GLY A 136 3.07 4.70 12.86
N VAL A 137 3.30 5.45 11.78
CA VAL A 137 3.87 4.86 10.54
C VAL A 137 5.30 4.43 10.85
N ARG A 138 5.61 3.14 10.66
CA ARG A 138 6.98 2.63 10.81
C ARG A 138 7.80 2.95 9.56
N ARG A 139 8.98 3.53 9.74
CA ARG A 139 9.99 3.62 8.68
C ARG A 139 10.61 2.25 8.43
N VAL A 140 10.68 1.86 7.16
CA VAL A 140 11.24 0.59 6.72
C VAL A 140 12.28 0.88 5.64
N ASP A 141 13.45 0.26 5.75
CA ASP A 141 14.48 0.36 4.73
C ASP A 141 14.05 -0.38 3.46
N ALA A 142 14.40 0.19 2.30
CA ALA A 142 14.13 -0.40 1.00
C ALA A 142 15.41 -0.46 0.17
N MET A 143 15.58 -1.54 -0.57
CA MET A 143 16.67 -1.76 -1.51
C MET A 143 16.28 -1.21 -2.88
N ARG A 144 17.12 -0.36 -3.46
CA ARG A 144 17.04 0.03 -4.87
C ARG A 144 18.02 -0.81 -5.67
N VAL A 145 17.52 -1.62 -6.59
CA VAL A 145 18.33 -2.56 -7.37
C VAL A 145 18.23 -2.21 -8.85
N THR A 146 19.39 -2.09 -9.51
CA THR A 146 19.47 -1.84 -10.95
C THR A 146 20.17 -3.01 -11.64
N VAL A 147 19.49 -3.64 -12.61
CA VAL A 147 20.01 -4.73 -13.43
C VAL A 147 19.69 -4.44 -14.88
N GLU A 148 20.70 -4.44 -15.77
CA GLU A 148 20.54 -4.21 -17.21
C GLU A 148 19.70 -2.95 -17.54
N GLY A 149 19.94 -1.87 -16.78
CA GLY A 149 19.22 -0.60 -16.95
C GLY A 149 17.81 -0.54 -16.36
N ARG A 150 17.28 -1.65 -15.82
CA ARG A 150 15.99 -1.68 -15.12
C ARG A 150 16.20 -1.48 -13.62
N THR A 151 15.48 -0.53 -13.04
CA THR A 151 15.55 -0.25 -11.60
C THR A 151 14.24 -0.63 -10.91
N VAL A 152 14.35 -1.38 -9.81
CA VAL A 152 13.22 -1.80 -8.98
C VAL A 152 13.51 -1.54 -7.51
N TRP A 153 12.45 -1.38 -6.72
CA TRP A 153 12.53 -1.32 -5.26
C TRP A 153 12.09 -2.65 -4.65
N ALA A 154 12.76 -3.08 -3.59
CA ALA A 154 12.41 -4.26 -2.81
C ALA A 154 12.52 -3.97 -1.32
N ALA A 155 11.62 -4.54 -0.51
CA ALA A 155 11.61 -4.33 0.95
C ALA A 155 11.85 -5.62 1.77
N ASN A 156 12.00 -6.77 1.12
CA ASN A 156 12.21 -8.05 1.81
C ASN A 156 13.49 -8.75 1.32
N SER A 157 13.46 -9.28 0.09
CA SER A 157 14.57 -10.02 -0.48
C SER A 157 14.74 -9.71 -1.96
N VAL A 158 15.95 -9.95 -2.46
CA VAL A 158 16.31 -9.91 -3.88
C VAL A 158 17.02 -11.22 -4.17
N ASN A 159 16.47 -12.01 -5.09
CA ASN A 159 16.99 -13.33 -5.43
C ASN A 159 17.53 -13.30 -6.87
N ILE A 160 18.77 -13.72 -7.08
CA ILE A 160 19.46 -13.76 -8.38
C ILE A 160 20.06 -15.16 -8.55
N GLY A 161 19.89 -15.78 -9.72
CA GLY A 161 20.40 -17.13 -10.01
C GLY A 161 19.31 -18.18 -10.25
N PHE A 162 19.55 -19.43 -9.84
CA PHE A 162 18.74 -20.62 -10.19
C PHE A 162 17.24 -20.48 -9.87
N ASP A 163 16.88 -19.83 -8.76
CA ASP A 163 15.48 -19.59 -8.36
C ASP A 163 14.70 -18.70 -9.35
N SER A 164 15.39 -17.81 -10.06
CA SER A 164 14.75 -16.95 -11.08
C SER A 164 14.36 -17.74 -12.34
N VAL A 165 15.06 -18.84 -12.63
CA VAL A 165 14.75 -19.73 -13.75
C VAL A 165 13.54 -20.61 -13.43
N VAL A 166 13.42 -21.06 -12.19
CA VAL A 166 12.27 -21.85 -11.72
C VAL A 166 11.00 -21.01 -11.66
N ASN A 167 11.05 -19.77 -11.15
CA ASN A 167 9.89 -18.87 -11.10
C ASN A 167 9.40 -18.46 -12.50
N ARG A 168 10.29 -18.37 -13.50
CA ARG A 168 9.91 -18.14 -14.90
C ARG A 168 9.19 -19.35 -15.51
N ARG A 169 9.62 -20.57 -15.21
CA ARG A 169 8.97 -21.82 -15.66
C ARG A 169 7.62 -22.11 -14.99
N ALA A 170 7.40 -21.59 -13.78
CA ALA A 170 6.14 -21.81 -13.05
C ALA A 170 5.00 -20.85 -13.47
N ASN A 171 5.31 -19.80 -14.25
CA ASN A 171 4.35 -18.77 -14.70
C ASN A 171 4.16 -18.78 -16.24
N GLU A 172 4.69 -19.78 -16.94
CA GLU A 172 4.27 -20.17 -18.30
C GLU A 172 3.10 -21.16 -18.21
#